data_AF-A0A9E4IUN9-F1
#
_entry.id   AF-A0A9E4IUN9-F1
#
_cell.length_a   1.000
_cell.length_b   1.000
_cell.length_c   1.000
_cell.angle_alpha   90.00
_cell.angle_beta   90.00
_cell.angle_gamma   90.00
#
_symmetry.space_group_name_H-M   'P 1'
#
loop_
_entity.id
_entity.type
_entity.pdbx_description
1 polymer ?
#
loop_
_entity_poly.entity_id
_entity_poly.type
_entity_poly.pdbx_seq_one_letter_code
_entity_poly.pdbx_strand_id
1 'polypeptide(L)' 'MRIYSAPVLAQVAHMRQVLEMEGIECRIQGEFRSGAAGEIPPTEAWPELWV' A
#
# COMPACT_ATOMS: atom_id res chain seq x y z
N MET A 1 6.86 -8.66 -5.76
CA MET A 1 7.07 -7.52 -6.68
C MET A 1 6.14 -6.38 -6.28
N ARG A 2 6.60 -5.11 -6.27
CA ARG A 2 5.71 -3.95 -6.01
C ARG A 2 4.89 -3.64 -7.26
N ILE A 3 3.57 -3.54 -7.12
CA ILE A 3 2.64 -3.37 -8.24
C ILE A 3 1.82 -2.07 -8.17
N TYR A 4 1.62 -1.51 -6.98
CA TYR A 4 0.84 -0.29 -6.79
C TYR A 4 1.29 0.43 -5.51
N SER A 5 1.20 1.76 -5.47
CA SER A 5 1.38 2.55 -4.24
C SER A 5 0.53 3.82 -4.31
N ALA A 6 0.05 4.28 -3.16
CA ALA A 6 -0.81 5.44 -3.08
C ALA A 6 -0.67 6.12 -1.70
N PRO A 7 -0.94 7.44 -1.60
CA PRO A 7 -0.83 8.17 -0.33
C PRO A 7 -1.80 7.71 0.75
N VAL A 8 -2.94 7.13 0.35
CA VAL A 8 -4.00 6.75 1.28
C VAL A 8 -4.13 5.23 1.35
N LEU A 9 -4.04 4.67 2.56
CA LEU A 9 -4.16 3.23 2.80
C LEU A 9 -5.45 2.64 2.21
N ALA A 10 -6.57 3.37 2.28
CA ALA A 10 -7.85 2.94 1.71
C ALA A 10 -7.77 2.67 0.20
N GLN A 11 -6.95 3.43 -0.55
CA GLN A 11 -6.78 3.20 -2.00
C GLN A 11 -6.01 1.91 -2.27
N VAL A 12 -4.94 1.66 -1.51
CA VAL A 12 -4.13 0.44 -1.60
C VAL A 12 -4.95 -0.79 -1.15
N ALA A 13 -5.74 -0.64 -0.08
CA ALA A 13 -6.62 -1.69 0.42
C ALA A 13 -7.74 -2.04 -0.56
N HIS A 14 -8.33 -1.04 -1.21
CA HIS A 14 -9.32 -1.27 -2.27
C HIS A 14 -8.71 -2.06 -3.43
N MET A 15 -7.51 -1.69 -3.88
CA MET A 15 -6.81 -2.44 -4.93
C MET A 15 -6.47 -3.87 -4.50
N ARG A 16 -6.04 -4.09 -3.25
CA ARG A 16 -5.85 -5.44 -2.69
C ARG A 16 -7.12 -6.27 -2.80
N GLN A 17 -8.27 -5.72 -2.43
CA GLN A 17 -9.55 -6.44 -2.50
C GLN A 17 -9.90 -6.83 -3.93
N VAL A 18 -9.69 -5.94 -4.90
CA VAL A 18 -9.92 -6.24 -6.33
C VAL A 18 -9.04 -7.41 -6.78
N LEU A 19 -7.75 -7.41 -6.42
CA LEU A 19 -6.83 -8.51 -6.77
C LEU A 19 -7.18 -9.82 -6.07
N GLU A 20 -7.55 -9.78 -4.79
CA GLU A 20 -7.97 -10.96 -4.04
C GLU A 20 -9.26 -11.57 -4.60
N MET A 21 -10.19 -10.74 -5.09
CA MET A 21 -11.40 -11.21 -5.77
C MET A 21 -11.09 -11.97 -7.06
N GLU A 22 -10.01 -11.59 -7.75
CA GLU A 22 -9.50 -12.29 -8.94
C GLU A 22 -8.60 -13.49 -8.58
N GLY A 23 -8.46 -13.81 -7.28
CA GLY A 23 -7.63 -14.92 -6.80
C GLY A 23 -6.13 -14.62 -6.73
N ILE A 24 -5.74 -13.35 -6.80
CA ILE A 24 -4.34 -12.92 -6.71
C ILE A 24 -4.02 -12.57 -5.25
N GLU A 25 -3.24 -13.44 -4.60
CA GLU A 25 -2.72 -13.16 -3.28
C GLU A 25 -1.77 -11.96 -3.31
N CYS A 26 -2.05 -10.96 -2.49
CA CYS A 26 -1.23 -9.75 -2.39
C CYS A 26 -1.19 -9.23 -0.95
N ARG A 27 -0.16 -8.46 -0.64
CA ARG A 27 0.08 -7.91 0.69
C ARG A 27 0.33 -6.41 0.63
N ILE A 28 -0.09 -5.71 1.68
CA ILE A 28 0.21 -4.29 1.86
C ILE A 28 1.48 -4.18 2.69
N GLN A 29 2.39 -3.29 2.28
CA GLN A 29 3.60 -2.96 3.02
C GLN A 29 3.60 -1.47 3.34
N GLY A 30 4.09 -1.09 4.53
CA GLY A 30 4.19 0.31 4.94
C GLY A 30 2.89 0.90 5.52
N GLU A 31 1.91 0.07 5.90
CA GLU A 31 0.64 0.52 6.48
C GLU A 31 0.78 1.40 7.74
N PHE A 32 1.92 1.29 8.45
CA PHE A 32 2.25 2.06 9.65
C PHE A 32 3.25 3.21 9.44
N ARG A 33 3.78 3.39 8.21
CA ARG A 33 4.80 4.43 7.93
C ARG A 33 4.21 5.83 7.82
N SER A 34 2.90 5.95 7.58
CA SER A 34 2.19 7.24 7.60
C SER A 34 2.25 7.95 8.96
N GLY A 35 2.40 7.19 10.06
CA GLY A 35 2.58 7.74 11.40
C GLY A 35 3.96 8.37 11.66
N ALA A 36 4.96 8.02 10.84
CA ALA A 36 6.33 8.55 10.89
C ALA A 36 6.58 9.64 9.82
N ALA A 37 5.52 10.17 9.19
CA ALA A 37 5.61 11.15 8.10
C ALA A 37 6.32 12.47 8.46
N GLY A 38 6.69 12.68 9.73
CA GLY A 38 7.53 13.80 10.16
C GLY A 38 9.02 13.64 9.82
N GLU A 39 9.51 12.42 9.57
CA GLU A 39 10.95 12.13 9.42
C GLU A 39 11.36 11.62 8.02
N ILE A 40 10.39 11.37 7.13
CA ILE A 40 10.61 10.68 5.85
C ILE A 40 9.84 11.41 4.74
N PRO A 41 10.38 11.51 3.50
CA PRO A 41 9.66 12.11 2.38
C PRO A 41 8.24 11.55 2.22
N PRO A 42 7.23 12.37 1.86
CA PRO A 42 5.84 11.94 1.79
C PRO A 42 5.63 10.70 0.93
N THR A 43 6.37 10.58 -0.16
CA THR A 43 6.32 9.45 -1.12
C THR A 43 6.92 8.15 -0.57
N GLU A 44 7.85 8.21 0.38
CA GLU A 44 8.44 7.02 1.04
C GLU A 44 7.58 6.51 2.21
N ALA A 45 6.67 7.35 2.70
CA ALA A 45 5.68 6.99 3.71
C ALA A 45 4.42 6.34 3.13
N TRP A 46 4.30 6.25 1.80
CA TRP A 46 3.10 5.71 1.16
C TRP A 46 2.98 4.20 1.38
N PRO A 47 1.78 3.69 1.68
CA PRO A 47 1.51 2.28 1.62
C PRO A 47 1.69 1.74 0.19
N GLU A 48 2.17 0.51 0.10
CA GLU A 48 2.49 -0.16 -1.14
C GLU A 48 1.79 -1.51 -1.21
N LEU A 49 1.36 -1.90 -2.41
CA LEU A 49 0.80 -3.21 -2.71
C LEU A 49 1.84 -4.08 -3.43
N TRP A 50 1.94 -5.31 -2.95
CA TRP A 50 2.91 -6.29 -3.41
C TRP A 50 2.22 -7.61 -3.72
N VAL A 51 2.62 -8.25 -4.82
CA VAL A 51 2.30 -9.65 -5.15
C VAL A 51 3.56 -10.48 -4.91
#